data_AF-A0A9E3N8M5-F1
#
_entry.id   AF-A0A9E3N8M5-F1
#
_cell.length_a   1.000
_cell.length_b   1.000
_cell.length_c   1.000
_cell.angle_alpha   90.00
_cell.angle_beta   90.00
_cell.angle_gamma   90.00
#
_symmetry.space_group_name_H-M   'P 1'
#
loop_
_entity.id
_entity.type
_entity.pdbx_description
1 polymer ?
#
loop_
_entity_poly.entity_id
_entity_poly.type
_entity_poly.pdbx_seq_one_letter_code
_entity_poly.pdbx_strand_id
1 'polypeptide(L)'
;MLKFYGREFASRLLVGSALYPSPAIMQAAIRASGANIVTVSLRREAAGGKTGDAFWSLIRELDVTVLPNTAGCRSVREAVTTAKLARELFGTPWI
;
A
#
# COMPACT_ATOMS: atom_id res chain seq x y z
N MET A 1 -8.84 0.42 -20.05
CA MET A 1 -8.50 0.86 -18.68
C MET A 1 -9.03 -0.17 -17.69
N LEU A 2 -8.33 -0.38 -16.59
CA LEU A 2 -8.75 -1.25 -15.48
C LEU A 2 -9.71 -0.46 -14.57
N LYS A 3 -10.82 -1.06 -14.12
CA LYS A 3 -11.78 -0.39 -13.24
C LYS A 3 -11.94 -1.14 -11.92
N PHE A 4 -11.79 -0.42 -10.82
CA PHE A 4 -11.95 -0.94 -9.46
C PHE A 4 -12.63 0.11 -8.59
N TYR A 5 -13.67 -0.29 -7.85
CA TYR A 5 -14.40 0.58 -6.90
C TYR A 5 -14.78 1.94 -7.52
N GLY A 6 -15.28 1.94 -8.76
CA GLY A 6 -15.69 3.17 -9.47
C GLY A 6 -14.54 4.05 -9.97
N ARG A 7 -13.28 3.64 -9.80
CA ARG A 7 -12.09 4.36 -10.28
C ARG A 7 -11.48 3.65 -11.48
N GLU A 8 -10.94 4.43 -12.42
CA GLU A 8 -10.29 3.94 -13.62
C GLU A 8 -8.76 4.09 -13.51
N PHE A 9 -8.03 3.07 -13.96
CA PHE A 9 -6.58 3.02 -13.94
C PHE A 9 -6.06 2.71 -15.35
N ALA A 10 -5.06 3.47 -15.79
CA ALA A 10 -4.44 3.27 -17.09
C ALA A 10 -3.57 2.00 -17.09
N SER A 11 -2.83 1.78 -16.01
CA SER A 11 -1.98 0.61 -15.83
C SER A 11 -2.75 -0.58 -15.26
N ARG A 12 -2.46 -1.78 -15.79
CA ARG A 12 -2.92 -3.06 -15.24
C ARG A 12 -1.93 -3.68 -14.25
N LEU A 13 -0.78 -3.05 -14.06
CA LEU A 13 0.25 -3.49 -13.13
C LEU A 13 -0.01 -2.92 -11.73
N LEU A 14 -0.08 -3.80 -10.75
CA LEU A 14 -0.10 -3.49 -9.32
C LEU A 14 1.25 -3.92 -8.74
N VAL A 15 1.87 -3.06 -7.94
CA VAL A 15 3.21 -3.30 -7.38
C VAL A 15 3.15 -3.31 -5.86
N GLY A 16 3.86 -4.21 -5.19
CA GLY A 16 3.99 -4.18 -3.73
C GLY A 16 5.06 -3.20 -3.26
N SER A 17 5.01 -2.75 -2.01
CA SER A 17 6.02 -1.86 -1.43
C SER A 17 7.15 -2.58 -0.67
N ALA A 18 7.09 -3.91 -0.56
CA ALA A 18 8.00 -4.69 0.26
C ALA A 18 9.17 -5.29 -0.53
N LEU A 19 10.21 -5.70 0.20
CA LEU A 19 11.38 -6.47 -0.30
C LEU A 19 12.31 -5.71 -1.25
N TYR A 20 12.23 -4.38 -1.27
CA TYR A 20 13.23 -3.55 -1.92
C TYR A 20 14.49 -3.38 -1.07
N PRO A 21 15.68 -3.27 -1.68
CA PRO A 21 16.93 -3.08 -0.94
C PRO A 21 16.99 -1.76 -0.17
N SER A 22 16.26 -0.74 -0.61
CA SER A 22 16.13 0.54 0.10
C SER A 22 14.84 1.28 -0.31
N PRO A 23 14.37 2.28 0.47
CA PRO A 23 13.21 3.07 0.10
C PRO A 23 13.42 3.88 -1.19
N ALA A 24 14.64 4.34 -1.46
CA ALA A 24 14.96 5.03 -2.70
C ALA A 24 14.82 4.11 -3.93
N ILE A 25 15.29 2.85 -3.83
CA ILE A 25 15.14 1.87 -4.90
C ILE A 25 13.66 1.49 -5.09
N MET A 26 12.90 1.34 -4.00
CA MET A 26 11.45 1.14 -4.06
C MET A 26 10.77 2.27 -4.85
N GLN A 27 11.04 3.53 -4.50
CA GLN A 27 10.43 4.67 -5.18
C GLN A 27 10.79 4.70 -6.67
N ALA A 28 12.07 4.52 -7.01
CA ALA A 28 12.53 4.49 -8.39
C ALA A 28 11.86 3.37 -9.20
N ALA A 29 11.76 2.16 -8.63
CA ALA A 29 11.12 1.02 -9.27
C ALA A 29 9.63 1.25 -9.48
N ILE A 30 8.91 1.79 -8.50
CA ILE A 30 7.48 2.10 -8.63
C ILE A 30 7.26 3.14 -9.74
N ARG A 31 8.02 4.24 -9.75
CA ARG A 31 7.91 5.27 -10.78
C ARG A 31 8.21 4.71 -12.18
N ALA A 32 9.28 3.93 -12.31
CA ALA A 32 9.67 3.32 -13.59
C ALA A 32 8.63 2.30 -14.09
N SER A 33 7.92 1.62 -13.19
CA SER A 33 6.92 0.62 -13.55
C SER A 33 5.65 1.20 -14.20
N GLY A 34 5.37 2.50 -14.01
CA GLY A 34 4.12 3.12 -14.44
C GLY A 34 2.86 2.55 -13.74
N ALA A 35 3.03 1.84 -12.62
CA ALA A 35 1.91 1.33 -11.84
C ALA A 35 1.11 2.48 -11.23
N ASN A 36 -0.22 2.39 -11.29
CA ASN A 36 -1.09 3.38 -10.64
C ASN A 36 -1.52 2.95 -9.23
N ILE A 37 -1.29 1.69 -8.87
CA ILE A 37 -1.70 1.10 -7.60
C ILE A 37 -0.50 0.44 -6.94
N VAL A 38 -0.26 0.79 -5.67
CA VAL A 38 0.76 0.17 -4.82
C VAL A 38 0.12 -0.51 -3.63
N THR A 39 0.49 -1.77 -3.38
CA THR A 39 -0.01 -2.54 -2.24
C THR A 39 0.86 -2.35 -1.01
N VAL A 40 0.23 -2.16 0.15
CA VAL A 40 0.91 -1.80 1.41
C VAL A 40 0.36 -2.63 2.57
N SER A 41 1.22 -3.03 3.52
CA SER A 41 0.84 -3.90 4.64
C SER A 41 0.80 -3.13 5.96
N LEU A 42 -0.21 -3.31 6.81
CA LEU A 42 -0.24 -2.56 8.08
C LEU A 42 0.87 -2.99 9.06
N ARG A 43 1.33 -4.25 8.99
CA ARG A 43 2.24 -4.81 10.00
C ARG A 43 3.66 -4.24 9.94
N ARG A 44 4.18 -3.97 8.74
CA ARG A 44 5.52 -3.37 8.60
C ARG A 44 5.48 -1.87 8.88
N GLU A 45 4.33 -1.25 8.66
CA GLU A 45 4.15 0.19 8.65
C GLU A 45 3.75 0.74 10.03
N ALA A 46 3.19 -0.13 10.88
CA ALA A 46 2.84 0.13 12.28
C ALA A 46 3.96 -0.23 13.28
N ALA A 47 5.17 -0.58 12.82
CA ALA A 47 6.34 -0.75 13.68
C ALA A 47 6.75 0.64 14.24
N GLY A 48 6.10 0.99 15.36
CA GLY A 48 5.93 2.35 15.87
C GLY A 48 7.19 3.20 16.03
N GLY A 49 7.07 4.48 15.65
CA GLY A 49 8.07 5.52 15.81
C GLY A 49 8.21 6.41 14.57
N LYS A 50 9.25 7.27 14.55
CA LYS A 50 9.59 8.17 13.42
C LYS A 50 9.68 7.48 12.05
N THR A 51 9.89 6.16 12.04
CA THR A 51 10.06 5.32 10.85
C THR A 51 8.75 5.10 10.06
N GLY A 52 7.61 5.00 10.75
CA GLY A 52 6.30 4.86 10.09
C GLY A 52 5.93 6.12 9.31
N ASP A 53 6.11 7.29 9.93
CA ASP A 53 5.86 8.59 9.29
C ASP A 53 6.75 8.85 8.07
N ALA A 54 8.00 8.38 8.12
CA ALA A 54 8.92 8.46 7.00
C ALA A 54 8.43 7.61 5.81
N PHE A 55 8.04 6.36 6.04
CA PHE A 55 7.48 5.50 4.99
C PHE A 55 6.22 6.11 4.36
N TRP A 56 5.32 6.66 5.18
CA TRP A 56 4.11 7.31 4.68
C TRP A 56 4.38 8.55 3.85
N SER A 57 5.40 9.32 4.21
CA SER A 57 5.82 10.47 3.41
C SER A 57 6.32 10.01 2.04
N LEU A 58 7.12 8.94 1.99
CA LEU A 58 7.63 8.38 0.74
C LEU A 58 6.52 7.82 -0.17
N ILE A 59 5.49 7.18 0.39
CA ILE A 59 4.35 6.67 -0.39
C ILE A 59 3.51 7.82 -0.94
N ARG A 60 3.30 8.89 -0.16
CA ARG A 60 2.56 10.08 -0.62
C ARG A 60 3.28 10.78 -1.78
N GLU A 61 4.61 10.82 -1.76
CA GLU A 61 5.41 11.40 -2.85
C GLU A 61 5.30 10.63 -4.18
N LEU A 62 4.87 9.36 -4.16
CA LEU A 62 4.76 8.54 -5.37
C LEU A 62 3.54 8.88 -6.22
N ASP A 63 2.56 9.62 -5.68
CA ASP A 63 1.30 9.96 -6.35
C ASP A 63 0.58 8.73 -6.96
N VAL A 64 0.60 7.63 -6.20
CA VAL A 64 -0.07 6.37 -6.54
C VAL A 64 -1.27 6.15 -5.64
N THR A 65 -2.20 5.34 -6.11
CA THR A 65 -3.30 4.90 -5.25
C THR A 65 -2.82 3.75 -4.35
N VAL A 66 -3.00 3.91 -3.05
CA VAL A 66 -2.66 2.85 -2.08
C VAL A 66 -3.78 1.82 -2.01
N LEU A 67 -3.40 0.54 -2.12
CA LEU A 67 -4.26 -0.62 -1.86
C LEU A 67 -3.74 -1.37 -0.62
N PRO A 68 -4.34 -1.16 0.55
CA PRO A 68 -3.93 -1.87 1.76
C PRO A 68 -4.19 -3.38 1.63
N ASN A 69 -3.47 -4.20 2.39
CA ASN A 69 -3.67 -5.65 2.42
C ASN A 69 -3.62 -6.23 3.84
N THR A 70 -3.98 -7.51 3.97
CA THR A 70 -4.00 -8.28 5.23
C THR A 70 -2.80 -9.22 5.36
N ALA A 71 -1.64 -8.86 4.79
CA ALA A 71 -0.46 -9.71 4.83
C ALA A 71 -0.03 -10.05 6.26
N GLY A 72 0.30 -11.32 6.49
CA GLY A 72 0.73 -11.85 7.78
C GLY A 72 -0.40 -12.29 8.71
N CYS A 73 -1.67 -12.07 8.36
CA CYS A 73 -2.82 -12.60 9.09
C CYS A 73 -2.90 -14.12 8.95
N ARG A 74 -3.08 -14.85 10.05
CA ARG A 74 -3.19 -16.32 10.08
C ARG A 74 -4.59 -16.83 10.40
N SER A 75 -5.53 -15.92 10.64
CA SER A 75 -6.93 -16.23 10.91
C SER A 75 -7.84 -15.22 10.24
N VAL A 76 -9.11 -15.62 10.00
CA VAL A 76 -10.14 -14.70 9.48
C VAL A 76 -10.31 -13.50 10.41
N ARG A 77 -10.28 -13.74 11.72
CA ARG A 77 -10.37 -12.67 12.73
C ARG A 77 -9.24 -11.65 12.56
N GLU A 78 -8.00 -12.10 12.40
CA GLU A 78 -6.87 -11.21 12.15
C GLU A 78 -7.02 -10.43 10.83
N ALA A 79 -7.44 -11.09 9.75
CA ALA A 79 -7.61 -10.45 8.46
C ALA A 79 -8.69 -9.36 8.51
N VAL A 80 -9.86 -9.66 9.10
CA VAL A 80 -10.95 -8.70 9.23
C VAL A 80 -10.57 -7.53 10.14
N THR A 81 -9.90 -7.78 11.26
CA THR A 81 -9.43 -6.70 12.15
C THR A 81 -8.42 -5.81 11.43
N THR A 82 -7.43 -6.41 10.74
CA THR A 82 -6.43 -5.67 9.98
C THR A 82 -7.09 -4.84 8.88
N ALA A 83 -8.11 -5.39 8.23
CA ALA A 83 -8.81 -4.68 7.17
C ALA A 83 -9.62 -3.48 7.67
N LYS A 84 -10.27 -3.61 8.82
CA LYS A 84 -10.94 -2.47 9.48
C LYS A 84 -9.94 -1.38 9.84
N LEU A 85 -8.81 -1.75 10.46
CA LEU A 85 -7.76 -0.79 10.79
C LEU A 85 -7.21 -0.09 9.55
N ALA A 86 -6.99 -0.84 8.46
CA ALA A 86 -6.56 -0.28 7.18
C ALA A 86 -7.52 0.78 6.67
N ARG A 87 -8.82 0.47 6.67
CA ARG A 87 -9.84 1.40 6.20
C ARG A 87 -9.83 2.70 7.00
N GLU A 88 -9.74 2.63 8.33
CA GLU A 88 -9.67 3.83 9.18
C GLU A 88 -8.37 4.62 8.95
N LEU A 89 -7.23 3.93 8.87
CA LEU A 89 -5.92 4.57 8.70
C LEU A 89 -5.76 5.24 7.33
N PHE A 90 -6.25 4.62 6.27
CA PHE A 90 -6.11 5.10 4.90
C PHE A 90 -7.33 5.87 4.39
N GLY A 91 -8.39 5.96 5.18
CA GLY A 91 -9.66 6.56 4.74
C GLY A 91 -10.19 5.95 3.45
N THR A 92 -10.02 4.64 3.26
CA THR A 92 -10.23 4.00 1.95
C THR A 92 -11.27 2.87 1.99
N PRO A 93 -12.24 2.82 1.06
CA PRO A 93 -13.27 1.79 1.05
C PRO A 93 -12.81 0.47 0.43
N TRP A 94 -11.60 0.41 -0.14
CA TRP A 94 -11.10 -0.75 -0.86
C TRP A 94 -9.93 -1.44 -0.15
N ILE A 95 -10.03 -2.76 0.02
CA ILE A 95 -9.03 -3.62 0.67
C ILE A 95 -9.22 -5.07 0.20
#